data_AF-A0A9N8PZT2-F1
#
_entry.id   AF-A0A9N8PZT2-F1
#
_cell.length_a   1.000
_cell.length_b   1.000
_cell.length_c   1.000
_cell.angle_alpha   90.00
_cell.angle_beta   90.00
_cell.angle_gamma   90.00
#
_symmetry.space_group_name_H-M   'P 1'
#
loop_
_entity.id
_entity.type
_entity.pdbx_description
1 polymer ?
#
loop_
_entity_poly.entity_id
_entity_poly.type
_entity_poly.pdbx_seq_one_letter_code
_entity_poly.pdbx_strand_id
1 'polypeptide(L)'
;MALRSVISVLLIRPLNTIYKTNSPTIFKSLLPKPNCGGFIQNTVSLSTVSHRNRTKVSAKNGFDDSKAKIVLALNFQSPEDTLPFYKLPLRTLIHIYKVTKDDESKGHCKNRLYYIASRIQVPPSVLSEKLAKRTFIYSLTFDWLEKSLDVLLEMGVSSDRLLRDLWVLKYHHETIHERLLRVKNMGVNNLYPWMVRCSEDILQRFISISQETKSILGETKSTQTYLANRLNTSVDHVEEMCLKIPALKTIRVTKVKHFLDFLLTEGFEVDDIAMKPRVLSASQKTVKQRLDKLRALGLNDINLNVLCRSKKDFQKYCESIETISKENINPS
;
A
#
# COMPACT_ATOMS: atom_id res chain seq x y z
N MET A 1 3.10 -41.68 61.37
CA MET A 1 2.55 -41.32 62.68
C MET A 1 2.86 -39.85 62.93
N ALA A 2 1.82 -39.03 63.18
CA ALA A 2 1.73 -37.90 64.13
C ALA A 2 2.92 -36.91 64.24
N LEU A 3 2.80 -35.58 64.30
CA LEU A 3 1.69 -34.61 64.33
C LEU A 3 2.31 -33.19 64.52
N ARG A 4 1.55 -32.13 64.21
CA ARG A 4 1.62 -30.71 64.67
C ARG A 4 2.45 -29.72 63.82
N SER A 5 1.85 -28.71 63.17
CA SER A 5 1.10 -27.50 63.62
C SER A 5 2.04 -26.28 63.50
N VAL A 6 1.73 -25.15 62.85
CA VAL A 6 0.92 -23.97 63.31
C VAL A 6 0.77 -23.03 62.08
N ILE A 7 -0.42 -22.75 61.51
CA ILE A 7 -1.37 -21.60 61.69
C ILE A 7 -0.81 -20.16 61.57
N SER A 8 -1.29 -19.42 60.56
CA SER A 8 -1.70 -17.99 60.55
C SER A 8 -2.23 -17.67 59.13
N VAL A 9 -3.50 -17.44 58.77
CA VAL A 9 -4.65 -16.62 59.26
C VAL A 9 -4.47 -15.12 58.95
N LEU A 10 -5.47 -14.57 58.22
CA LEU A 10 -5.83 -13.15 57.97
C LEU A 10 -5.14 -12.48 56.75
N LEU A 11 -5.80 -11.71 55.88
CA LEU A 11 -7.17 -11.18 55.82
C LEU A 11 -7.45 -10.70 54.38
N ILE A 12 -8.61 -11.10 53.84
CA ILE A 12 -9.31 -10.37 52.78
C ILE A 12 -10.09 -9.25 53.47
N ARG A 13 -10.02 -8.00 52.99
CA ARG A 13 -11.21 -7.17 52.65
C ARG A 13 -10.85 -5.77 52.08
N PRO A 14 -11.78 -5.15 51.33
CA PRO A 14 -11.57 -4.07 50.36
C PRO A 14 -11.91 -2.68 50.92
N LEU A 15 -11.68 -1.63 50.14
CA LEU A 15 -12.32 -0.33 50.34
C LEU A 15 -12.72 0.33 49.01
N ASN A 16 -14.04 0.55 48.88
CA ASN A 16 -14.71 1.47 47.98
C ASN A 16 -14.82 2.85 48.65
N THR A 17 -14.61 3.94 47.90
CA THR A 17 -15.35 5.22 48.00
C THR A 17 -14.94 6.10 46.80
N ILE A 18 -15.77 6.26 45.76
CA ILE A 18 -16.88 7.21 45.54
C ILE A 18 -16.43 8.64 45.10
N TYR A 19 -16.69 8.88 43.81
CA TYR A 19 -17.08 10.07 43.03
C TYR A 19 -16.35 11.42 43.19
N LYS A 20 -15.76 11.85 42.06
CA LYS A 20 -16.04 13.18 41.48
C LYS A 20 -16.11 13.09 39.96
N THR A 21 -17.28 13.42 39.44
CA THR A 21 -17.62 13.62 38.04
C THR A 21 -16.94 14.89 37.52
N ASN A 22 -16.31 14.81 36.35
CA ASN A 22 -16.02 15.98 35.52
C ASN A 22 -16.31 15.62 34.06
N SER A 23 -17.20 16.42 33.47
CA SER A 23 -17.74 16.32 32.12
C SER A 23 -16.67 16.41 31.03
N PRO A 24 -16.90 15.80 29.84
CA PRO A 24 -15.93 15.81 28.76
C PRO A 24 -15.93 17.16 28.04
N THR A 25 -14.83 17.89 28.15
CA THR A 25 -14.57 19.07 27.33
C THR A 25 -14.17 18.63 25.92
N ILE A 26 -14.86 19.21 24.95
CA ILE A 26 -14.73 19.03 23.50
C ILE A 26 -13.26 19.23 23.06
N PHE A 27 -12.59 18.16 22.63
CA PHE A 27 -11.36 18.27 21.85
C PHE A 27 -11.72 18.54 20.38
N LYS A 28 -11.74 19.84 20.02
CA LYS A 28 -11.72 20.27 18.61
C LYS A 28 -10.37 19.87 18.01
N SER A 29 -10.43 19.09 16.94
CA SER A 29 -9.30 18.78 16.07
C SER A 29 -8.76 20.07 15.42
N LEU A 30 -7.54 20.44 15.80
CA LEU A 30 -6.71 21.41 15.07
C LEU A 30 -6.06 20.68 13.90
N LEU A 31 -6.71 20.72 12.73
CA LEU A 31 -6.05 20.50 11.45
C LEU A 31 -5.67 21.86 10.85
N PRO A 32 -4.43 22.06 10.38
CA PRO A 32 -4.02 23.32 9.77
C PRO A 32 -4.68 23.49 8.39
N LYS A 33 -5.33 24.64 8.19
CA LYS A 33 -5.81 25.11 6.89
C LYS A 33 -4.61 25.41 5.97
N PRO A 34 -4.62 24.98 4.69
CA PRO A 34 -3.70 25.53 3.71
C PRO A 34 -4.20 26.91 3.27
N ASN A 35 -3.36 27.91 3.53
CA ASN A 35 -3.48 29.29 3.09
C ASN A 35 -2.91 29.37 1.66
N CYS A 36 -3.71 29.71 0.66
CA CYS A 36 -3.22 30.01 -0.70
C CYS A 36 -4.04 31.16 -1.29
N GLY A 37 -3.66 32.38 -0.93
CA GLY A 37 -3.88 33.58 -1.73
C GLY A 37 -2.52 34.04 -2.25
N GLY A 38 -2.41 34.27 -3.56
CA GLY A 38 -1.17 34.69 -4.21
C GLY A 38 -1.31 34.70 -5.73
N PHE A 39 -1.63 35.88 -6.25
CA PHE A 39 -1.82 36.22 -7.66
C PHE A 39 -0.61 35.87 -8.55
N ILE A 40 -0.87 35.40 -9.77
CA ILE A 40 -0.11 35.77 -10.98
C ILE A 40 -1.12 36.09 -12.08
N GLN A 41 -1.20 37.38 -12.42
CA GLN A 41 -1.86 37.88 -13.62
C GLN A 41 -1.02 37.49 -14.83
N ASN A 42 -1.61 36.74 -15.78
CA ASN A 42 -1.14 36.73 -17.15
C ASN A 42 -2.29 37.17 -18.04
N THR A 43 -2.23 38.45 -18.42
CA THR A 43 -2.98 39.03 -19.53
C THR A 43 -2.45 38.46 -20.84
N VAL A 44 -3.28 37.67 -21.53
CA VAL A 44 -3.10 37.38 -22.95
C VAL A 44 -4.36 37.89 -23.67
N SER A 45 -4.16 39.00 -24.37
CA SER A 45 -5.08 39.56 -25.35
C SER A 45 -5.05 38.71 -26.61
N LEU A 46 -6.21 38.25 -27.09
CA LEU A 46 -6.37 37.72 -28.44
C LEU A 46 -7.76 38.09 -28.99
N SER A 47 -7.71 39.12 -29.83
CA SER A 47 -8.50 39.41 -31.03
C SER A 47 -9.89 38.79 -31.17
N THR A 48 -10.87 39.70 -31.21
CA THR A 48 -12.20 39.53 -31.78
C THR A 48 -12.14 39.12 -33.26
N VAL A 49 -12.50 37.87 -33.58
CA VAL A 49 -13.07 37.53 -34.90
C VAL A 49 -14.30 36.66 -34.68
N SER A 50 -15.43 37.25 -35.07
CA SER A 50 -16.77 36.67 -35.11
C SER A 50 -16.82 35.50 -36.09
N HIS A 51 -17.13 34.30 -35.58
CA HIS A 51 -17.97 33.36 -36.33
C HIS A 51 -18.98 32.71 -35.40
N ARG A 52 -20.24 33.10 -35.61
CA ARG A 52 -21.44 32.42 -35.12
C ARG A 52 -21.33 30.92 -35.40
N ASN A 53 -21.37 30.10 -34.35
CA ASN A 53 -22.20 28.91 -34.33
C ASN A 53 -22.67 28.62 -32.90
N ARG A 54 -23.96 28.85 -32.73
CA ARG A 54 -24.74 28.76 -31.51
C ARG A 54 -25.12 27.30 -31.31
N THR A 55 -24.36 26.56 -30.51
CA THR A 55 -24.91 25.39 -29.80
C THR A 55 -25.06 25.76 -28.34
N LYS A 56 -26.30 26.11 -27.98
CA LYS A 56 -26.77 26.17 -26.58
C LYS A 56 -26.43 24.84 -25.92
N VAL A 57 -25.38 24.79 -25.11
CA VAL A 57 -25.24 23.74 -24.10
C VAL A 57 -26.25 24.09 -23.02
N SER A 58 -27.46 23.55 -23.18
CA SER A 58 -28.45 23.48 -22.10
C SER A 58 -27.82 22.68 -20.97
N ALA A 59 -27.72 23.32 -19.80
CA ALA A 59 -27.51 22.63 -18.54
C ALA A 59 -28.67 21.64 -18.34
N LYS A 60 -28.43 20.35 -18.59
CA LYS A 60 -29.37 19.29 -18.23
C LYS A 60 -29.30 19.03 -16.72
N ASN A 61 -30.03 19.82 -15.94
CA ASN A 61 -30.53 19.41 -14.64
C ASN A 61 -31.72 18.45 -14.83
N GLY A 62 -31.48 17.32 -15.50
CA GLY A 62 -32.47 16.28 -15.73
C GLY A 62 -32.03 15.03 -15.02
N PHE A 63 -32.58 14.78 -13.83
CA PHE A 63 -32.68 13.42 -13.33
C PHE A 63 -33.39 12.62 -14.42
N ASP A 64 -32.67 11.71 -15.06
CA ASP A 64 -33.18 10.97 -16.21
C ASP A 64 -34.18 9.93 -15.70
N ASP A 65 -35.48 10.24 -15.79
CA ASP A 65 -36.57 9.37 -15.35
C ASP A 65 -36.44 7.93 -15.86
N SER A 66 -35.82 7.76 -17.04
CA SER A 66 -35.54 6.44 -17.62
C SER A 66 -34.51 5.66 -16.81
N LYS A 67 -33.46 6.34 -16.30
CA LYS A 67 -32.46 5.71 -15.43
C LYS A 67 -33.04 5.37 -14.07
N ALA A 68 -33.85 6.26 -13.50
CA ALA A 68 -34.48 6.04 -12.19
C ALA A 68 -35.38 4.80 -12.20
N LYS A 69 -36.21 4.65 -13.24
CA LYS A 69 -37.05 3.45 -13.43
C LYS A 69 -36.22 2.17 -13.47
N ILE A 70 -35.09 2.18 -14.19
CA ILE A 70 -34.21 1.00 -14.27
C ILE A 70 -33.57 0.70 -12.90
N VAL A 71 -33.02 1.72 -12.23
CA VAL A 71 -32.35 1.54 -10.94
C VAL A 71 -33.31 1.03 -9.87
N LEU A 72 -34.56 1.52 -9.83
CA LEU A 72 -35.59 1.00 -8.93
C LEU A 72 -35.93 -0.47 -9.21
N ALA A 73 -35.84 -0.91 -10.47
CA ALA A 73 -36.12 -2.29 -10.87
C ALA A 73 -34.94 -3.27 -10.67
N LEU A 74 -33.78 -2.79 -10.19
CA LEU A 74 -32.59 -3.60 -9.92
C LEU A 74 -32.58 -4.28 -8.54
N ASN A 75 -33.70 -4.29 -7.81
CA ASN A 75 -33.83 -4.99 -6.51
C ASN A 75 -32.78 -4.55 -5.46
N PHE A 76 -32.42 -3.26 -5.42
CA PHE A 76 -31.57 -2.74 -4.35
C PHE A 76 -32.33 -2.71 -3.01
N GLN A 77 -31.66 -3.12 -1.93
CA GLN A 77 -32.19 -3.19 -0.57
C GLN A 77 -32.07 -1.87 0.19
N SER A 78 -31.13 -0.99 -0.18
CA SER A 78 -30.91 0.32 0.45
C SER A 78 -30.72 1.43 -0.59
N PRO A 79 -31.18 2.67 -0.31
CA PRO A 79 -30.96 3.81 -1.20
C PRO A 79 -29.47 4.12 -1.42
N GLU A 80 -28.63 3.95 -0.39
CA GLU A 80 -27.19 4.21 -0.46
C GLU A 80 -26.50 3.34 -1.51
N ASP A 81 -26.94 2.09 -1.67
CA ASP A 81 -26.41 1.14 -2.65
C ASP A 81 -26.71 1.55 -4.10
N THR A 82 -27.74 2.37 -4.31
CA THR A 82 -28.18 2.82 -5.64
C THR A 82 -27.36 3.98 -6.18
N LEU A 83 -26.80 4.83 -5.30
CA LEU A 83 -26.15 6.09 -5.66
C LEU A 83 -25.03 5.94 -6.70
N PRO A 84 -24.14 4.93 -6.61
CA PRO A 84 -23.09 4.74 -7.60
C PRO A 84 -23.62 4.40 -8.99
N PHE A 85 -24.77 3.72 -9.08
CA PHE A 85 -25.35 3.26 -10.34
C PHE A 85 -26.03 4.36 -11.14
N TYR A 86 -26.58 5.39 -10.48
CA TYR A 86 -27.14 6.57 -11.17
C TYR A 86 -26.13 7.30 -12.07
N LYS A 87 -24.83 7.20 -11.75
CA LYS A 87 -23.74 7.80 -12.53
C LYS A 87 -23.46 7.06 -13.83
N LEU A 88 -24.02 5.86 -14.03
CA LEU A 88 -23.75 5.03 -15.20
C LEU A 88 -24.50 5.52 -16.45
N PRO A 89 -23.96 5.28 -17.66
CA PRO A 89 -24.68 5.48 -18.90
C PRO A 89 -25.95 4.60 -18.98
N LEU A 90 -27.00 5.10 -19.64
CA LEU A 90 -28.27 4.38 -19.78
C LEU A 90 -28.10 2.99 -20.41
N ARG A 91 -27.27 2.87 -21.46
CA ARG A 91 -26.97 1.59 -22.12
C ARG A 91 -26.38 0.56 -21.13
N THR A 92 -25.52 1.00 -20.23
CA THR A 92 -24.91 0.16 -19.20
C THR A 92 -25.94 -0.29 -18.18
N LEU A 93 -26.82 0.62 -17.74
CA LEU A 93 -27.92 0.28 -16.82
C LEU A 93 -28.89 -0.74 -17.42
N ILE A 94 -29.23 -0.60 -18.71
CA ILE A 94 -30.06 -1.58 -19.43
C ILE A 94 -29.39 -2.96 -19.46
N HIS A 95 -28.09 -3.03 -19.71
CA HIS A 95 -27.35 -4.29 -19.68
C HIS A 95 -27.37 -4.93 -18.30
N ILE A 96 -27.07 -4.15 -17.25
CA ILE A 96 -27.11 -4.61 -15.85
C ILE A 96 -28.51 -5.13 -15.50
N TYR A 97 -29.56 -4.41 -15.90
CA TYR A 97 -30.94 -4.82 -15.67
C TYR A 97 -31.27 -6.17 -16.31
N LYS A 98 -30.94 -6.35 -17.60
CA LYS A 98 -31.18 -7.62 -18.30
C LYS A 98 -30.48 -8.78 -17.61
N VAL A 99 -29.22 -8.59 -17.19
CA VAL A 99 -28.43 -9.61 -16.50
C VAL A 99 -29.04 -9.94 -15.14
N THR A 100 -29.40 -8.92 -14.35
CA THR A 100 -30.04 -9.12 -13.04
C THR A 100 -31.36 -9.89 -13.17
N LYS A 101 -32.17 -9.62 -14.21
CA LYS A 101 -33.41 -10.37 -14.44
C LYS A 101 -33.17 -11.79 -14.93
N ASP A 102 -32.15 -12.02 -15.75
CA ASP A 102 -31.74 -13.36 -16.15
C ASP A 102 -31.28 -14.19 -14.94
N ASP A 103 -30.41 -13.64 -14.08
CA ASP A 103 -29.94 -14.28 -12.86
C ASP A 103 -31.11 -14.61 -11.91
N GLU A 104 -32.08 -13.69 -11.76
CA GLU A 104 -33.28 -13.87 -10.94
C GLU A 104 -34.18 -14.99 -11.51
N SER A 105 -34.39 -15.00 -12.83
CA SER A 105 -35.23 -16.01 -13.51
C SER A 105 -34.65 -17.43 -13.42
N LYS A 106 -33.33 -17.55 -13.37
CA LYS A 106 -32.60 -18.81 -13.21
C LYS A 106 -32.43 -19.22 -11.74
N GLY A 107 -32.94 -18.42 -10.80
CA GLY A 107 -32.86 -18.70 -9.37
C GLY A 107 -31.46 -18.50 -8.75
N HIS A 108 -30.55 -17.80 -9.43
CA HIS A 108 -29.18 -17.60 -8.96
C HIS A 108 -29.08 -16.55 -7.85
N CYS A 109 -29.55 -15.33 -8.12
CA CYS A 109 -29.60 -14.27 -7.12
C CYS A 109 -30.57 -13.16 -7.54
N LYS A 110 -31.05 -12.37 -6.56
CA LYS A 110 -31.89 -11.19 -6.85
C LYS A 110 -31.11 -10.00 -7.37
N ASN A 111 -29.83 -9.89 -6.97
CA ASN A 111 -28.89 -8.86 -7.42
C ASN A 111 -27.46 -9.29 -7.03
N ARG A 112 -26.54 -9.27 -8.00
CA ARG A 112 -25.13 -9.66 -7.83
C ARG A 112 -24.39 -8.87 -6.76
N LEU A 113 -24.79 -7.62 -6.46
CA LEU A 113 -24.21 -6.83 -5.38
C LEU A 113 -24.32 -7.57 -4.05
N TYR A 114 -25.53 -8.01 -3.67
CA TYR A 114 -25.75 -8.69 -2.40
C TYR A 114 -25.18 -10.10 -2.39
N TYR A 115 -25.20 -10.79 -3.54
CA TYR A 115 -24.54 -12.08 -3.67
C TYR A 115 -23.04 -11.96 -3.39
N ILE A 116 -22.33 -11.06 -4.07
CA ILE A 116 -20.88 -10.91 -3.86
C ILE A 116 -20.59 -10.38 -2.45
N ALA A 117 -21.37 -9.39 -1.96
CA ALA A 117 -21.18 -8.78 -0.65
C ALA A 117 -21.28 -9.81 0.50
N SER A 118 -22.26 -10.73 0.44
CA SER A 118 -22.41 -11.76 1.45
C SER A 118 -21.27 -12.77 1.42
N ARG A 119 -20.84 -13.18 0.22
CA ARG A 119 -19.75 -14.15 0.01
C ARG A 119 -18.41 -13.63 0.53
N ILE A 120 -18.07 -12.37 0.25
CA ILE A 120 -16.83 -11.75 0.76
C ILE A 120 -17.04 -11.04 2.10
N GLN A 121 -18.21 -11.12 2.73
CA GLN A 121 -18.49 -10.53 4.05
C GLN A 121 -18.12 -9.03 4.15
N VAL A 122 -18.53 -8.24 3.17
CA VAL A 122 -18.38 -6.77 3.19
C VAL A 122 -19.74 -6.08 3.11
N PRO A 123 -19.89 -4.88 3.69
CA PRO A 123 -21.12 -4.12 3.53
C PRO A 123 -21.43 -3.83 2.05
N PRO A 124 -22.67 -4.04 1.58
CA PRO A 124 -23.09 -3.72 0.20
C PRO A 124 -22.77 -2.29 -0.21
N SER A 125 -22.89 -1.33 0.72
CA SER A 125 -22.59 0.09 0.48
C SER A 125 -21.13 0.36 0.11
N VAL A 126 -20.19 -0.47 0.59
CA VAL A 126 -18.77 -0.37 0.22
C VAL A 126 -18.51 -1.02 -1.13
N LEU A 127 -19.19 -2.12 -1.42
CA LEU A 127 -19.02 -2.87 -2.67
C LEU A 127 -19.72 -2.20 -3.86
N SER A 128 -20.85 -1.53 -3.65
CA SER A 128 -21.64 -0.86 -4.70
C SER A 128 -20.82 0.16 -5.50
N GLU A 129 -20.03 0.99 -4.81
CA GLU A 129 -19.12 1.96 -5.43
C GLU A 129 -18.03 1.27 -6.28
N LYS A 130 -17.58 0.07 -5.88
CA LYS A 130 -16.60 -0.71 -6.65
C LYS A 130 -17.25 -1.38 -7.86
N LEU A 131 -18.44 -1.97 -7.71
CA LEU A 131 -19.17 -2.63 -8.80
C LEU A 131 -19.60 -1.65 -9.88
N ALA A 132 -20.09 -0.47 -9.51
CA ALA A 132 -20.44 0.57 -10.48
C ALA A 132 -19.22 1.00 -11.32
N LYS A 133 -18.01 0.99 -10.74
CA LYS A 133 -16.76 1.25 -11.48
C LYS A 133 -16.24 0.04 -12.27
N ARG A 134 -16.83 -1.15 -12.08
CA ARG A 134 -16.38 -2.44 -12.61
C ARG A 134 -17.55 -3.21 -13.22
N THR A 135 -18.26 -2.56 -14.13
CA THR A 135 -19.48 -3.08 -14.76
C THR A 135 -19.28 -4.36 -15.56
N PHE A 136 -18.03 -4.72 -15.91
CA PHE A 136 -17.71 -5.99 -16.54
C PHE A 136 -18.22 -7.20 -15.75
N ILE A 137 -18.42 -7.07 -14.44
CA ILE A 137 -18.95 -8.15 -13.58
C ILE A 137 -20.33 -8.60 -14.06
N TYR A 138 -21.12 -7.70 -14.65
CA TYR A 138 -22.42 -8.03 -15.24
C TYR A 138 -22.29 -8.62 -16.65
N SER A 139 -21.11 -8.60 -17.26
CA SER A 139 -20.85 -9.28 -18.53
C SER A 139 -20.39 -10.73 -18.34
N LEU A 140 -20.12 -11.15 -17.11
CA LEU A 140 -19.77 -12.54 -16.78
C LEU A 140 -21.05 -13.40 -16.70
N THR A 141 -20.98 -14.66 -17.08
CA THR A 141 -22.02 -15.64 -16.72
C THR A 141 -22.03 -15.85 -15.20
N PHE A 142 -23.17 -16.24 -14.62
CA PHE A 142 -23.24 -16.48 -13.18
C PHE A 142 -22.26 -17.59 -12.72
N ASP A 143 -22.21 -18.72 -13.44
CA ASP A 143 -21.28 -19.84 -13.17
C ASP A 143 -19.81 -19.38 -13.11
N TRP A 144 -19.37 -18.59 -14.08
CA TRP A 144 -18.03 -18.00 -14.09
C TRP A 144 -17.77 -17.14 -12.85
N LEU A 145 -18.71 -16.25 -12.50
CA LEU A 145 -18.58 -15.38 -11.33
C LEU A 145 -18.49 -16.20 -10.04
N GLU A 146 -19.39 -17.17 -9.88
CA GLU A 146 -19.50 -18.04 -8.72
C GLU A 146 -18.24 -18.88 -8.53
N LYS A 147 -17.85 -19.69 -9.52
CA LYS A 147 -16.67 -20.55 -9.44
C LYS A 147 -15.38 -19.76 -9.24
N SER A 148 -15.22 -18.62 -9.91
CA SER A 148 -14.04 -17.77 -9.70
C SER A 148 -14.00 -17.20 -8.28
N LEU A 149 -15.15 -16.89 -7.69
CA LEU A 149 -15.22 -16.42 -6.30
C LEU A 149 -14.98 -17.57 -5.30
N ASP A 150 -15.53 -18.75 -5.55
CA ASP A 150 -15.32 -19.96 -4.75
C ASP A 150 -13.83 -20.28 -4.63
N VAL A 151 -13.14 -20.42 -5.76
CA VAL A 151 -11.70 -20.71 -5.78
C VAL A 151 -10.89 -19.65 -5.04
N LEU A 152 -11.21 -18.36 -5.20
CA LEU A 152 -10.50 -17.28 -4.49
C LEU A 152 -10.66 -17.40 -2.96
N LEU A 153 -11.87 -17.71 -2.50
CA LEU A 153 -12.18 -17.87 -1.08
C LEU A 153 -11.55 -19.15 -0.51
N GLU A 154 -11.65 -20.27 -1.22
CA GLU A 154 -11.04 -21.56 -0.86
C GLU A 154 -9.52 -21.47 -0.76
N MET A 155 -8.89 -20.72 -1.68
CA MET A 155 -7.45 -20.44 -1.63
C MET A 155 -7.05 -19.48 -0.51
N GLY A 156 -8.01 -18.92 0.24
CA GLY A 156 -7.74 -18.04 1.38
C GLY A 156 -7.38 -16.60 0.99
N VAL A 157 -7.81 -16.13 -0.19
CA VAL A 157 -7.65 -14.72 -0.56
C VAL A 157 -8.62 -13.89 0.28
N SER A 158 -8.08 -12.99 1.11
CA SER A 158 -8.91 -12.23 2.04
C SER A 158 -9.91 -11.30 1.33
N SER A 159 -11.09 -11.14 1.93
CA SER A 159 -12.16 -10.27 1.44
C SER A 159 -11.72 -8.84 1.13
N ASP A 160 -10.90 -8.27 2.01
CA ASP A 160 -10.34 -6.94 1.84
C ASP A 160 -9.43 -6.82 0.59
N ARG A 161 -8.71 -7.90 0.24
CA ARG A 161 -7.92 -7.96 -1.00
C ARG A 161 -8.82 -8.09 -2.23
N LEU A 162 -9.87 -8.91 -2.15
CA LEU A 162 -10.86 -9.08 -3.23
C LEU A 162 -11.59 -7.76 -3.53
N LEU A 163 -12.05 -7.06 -2.49
CA LEU A 163 -12.73 -5.78 -2.60
C LEU A 163 -11.88 -4.72 -3.32
N ARG A 164 -10.56 -4.74 -3.11
CA ARG A 164 -9.63 -3.83 -3.79
C ARG A 164 -9.38 -4.18 -5.25
N ASP A 165 -9.46 -5.45 -5.63
CA ASP A 165 -9.10 -5.91 -6.97
C ASP A 165 -10.07 -6.96 -7.53
N LEU A 166 -11.30 -6.53 -7.80
CA LEU A 166 -12.33 -7.36 -8.43
C LEU A 166 -11.97 -7.79 -9.87
N TRP A 167 -10.96 -7.19 -10.52
CA TRP A 167 -10.56 -7.54 -11.88
C TRP A 167 -10.09 -8.99 -12.02
N VAL A 168 -9.70 -9.64 -10.91
CA VAL A 168 -9.36 -11.06 -10.90
C VAL A 168 -10.53 -11.94 -11.35
N LEU A 169 -11.78 -11.50 -11.17
CA LEU A 169 -12.97 -12.25 -11.58
C LEU A 169 -13.11 -12.39 -13.10
N LYS A 170 -12.33 -11.65 -13.90
CA LYS A 170 -12.27 -11.86 -15.35
C LYS A 170 -11.54 -13.13 -15.76
N TYR A 171 -10.77 -13.74 -14.86
CA TYR A 171 -10.01 -14.95 -15.14
C TYR A 171 -10.86 -16.18 -14.86
N HIS A 172 -10.59 -17.25 -15.61
CA HIS A 172 -11.26 -18.53 -15.42
C HIS A 172 -10.85 -19.13 -14.08
N HIS A 173 -11.79 -19.81 -13.42
CA HIS A 173 -11.57 -20.39 -12.09
C HIS A 173 -10.40 -21.39 -12.07
N GLU A 174 -10.21 -22.20 -13.11
CA GLU A 174 -9.06 -23.11 -13.26
C GLU A 174 -7.74 -22.33 -13.31
N THR A 175 -7.67 -21.25 -14.10
CA THR A 175 -6.47 -20.40 -14.19
C THR A 175 -6.15 -19.73 -12.85
N ILE A 176 -7.18 -19.27 -12.13
CA ILE A 176 -7.00 -18.73 -10.77
C ILE A 176 -6.43 -19.81 -9.86
N HIS A 177 -7.05 -21.00 -9.85
CA HIS A 177 -6.68 -22.12 -8.99
C HIS A 177 -5.23 -22.57 -9.25
N GLU A 178 -4.90 -22.93 -10.49
CA GLU A 178 -3.57 -23.42 -10.87
C GLU A 178 -2.47 -22.42 -10.50
N ARG A 179 -2.70 -21.14 -10.82
CA ARG A 179 -1.71 -20.10 -10.60
C ARG A 179 -1.51 -19.83 -9.11
N LEU A 180 -2.59 -19.75 -8.32
CA LEU A 180 -2.49 -19.54 -6.88
C LEU A 180 -1.97 -20.77 -6.14
N LEU A 181 -2.33 -21.98 -6.56
CA LEU A 181 -1.81 -23.23 -6.02
C LEU A 181 -0.30 -23.32 -6.21
N ARG A 182 0.20 -22.99 -7.41
CA ARG A 182 1.65 -22.93 -7.68
C ARG A 182 2.36 -21.96 -6.75
N VAL A 183 1.80 -20.75 -6.56
CA VAL A 183 2.37 -19.74 -5.65
C VAL A 183 2.40 -20.25 -4.20
N LYS A 184 1.33 -20.91 -3.75
CA LYS A 184 1.25 -21.51 -2.42
C LYS A 184 2.28 -22.61 -2.23
N ASN A 185 2.46 -23.49 -3.23
CA ASN A 185 3.46 -24.56 -3.21
C ASN A 185 4.90 -24.04 -3.17
N MET A 186 5.15 -22.83 -3.65
CA MET A 186 6.45 -22.16 -3.54
C MET A 186 6.68 -21.47 -2.18
N GLY A 187 5.78 -21.69 -1.21
CA GLY A 187 5.91 -21.23 0.18
C GLY A 187 5.34 -19.85 0.45
N VAL A 188 4.57 -19.27 -0.48
CA VAL A 188 3.88 -18.00 -0.29
C VAL A 188 2.48 -18.26 0.26
N ASN A 189 2.31 -18.05 1.56
CA ASN A 189 1.03 -18.29 2.25
C ASN A 189 0.00 -17.17 2.01
N ASN A 190 0.48 -15.93 1.84
CA ASN A 190 -0.38 -14.76 1.67
C ASN A 190 -0.67 -14.55 0.18
N LEU A 191 -1.85 -14.97 -0.26
CA LEU A 191 -2.27 -14.88 -1.67
C LEU A 191 -3.03 -13.60 -1.98
N TYR A 192 -2.85 -13.08 -3.20
CA TYR A 192 -3.41 -11.80 -3.62
C TYR A 192 -4.00 -11.89 -5.04
N PRO A 193 -5.08 -11.15 -5.35
CA PRO A 193 -5.68 -11.12 -6.69
C PRO A 193 -4.71 -10.74 -7.81
N TRP A 194 -3.80 -9.80 -7.55
CA TRP A 194 -2.83 -9.34 -8.55
C TRP A 194 -1.88 -10.45 -9.00
N MET A 195 -1.65 -11.49 -8.18
CA MET A 195 -0.79 -12.63 -8.53
C MET A 195 -1.35 -13.43 -9.71
N VAL A 196 -2.67 -13.43 -9.86
CA VAL A 196 -3.33 -14.07 -11.01
C VAL A 196 -3.10 -13.25 -12.28
N ARG A 197 -3.11 -11.91 -12.17
CA ARG A 197 -3.16 -10.99 -13.31
C ARG A 197 -1.79 -10.55 -13.82
N CYS A 198 -0.75 -10.64 -12.99
CA CYS A 198 0.57 -10.14 -13.34
C CYS A 198 1.30 -11.08 -14.31
N SER A 199 2.31 -10.57 -15.01
CA SER A 199 3.20 -11.39 -15.83
C SER A 199 3.98 -12.39 -14.98
N GLU A 200 4.52 -13.42 -15.63
CA GLU A 200 5.33 -14.43 -14.95
C GLU A 200 6.59 -13.82 -14.31
N ASP A 201 7.26 -12.88 -14.98
CA ASP A 201 8.46 -12.21 -14.44
C ASP A 201 8.18 -11.48 -13.13
N ILE A 202 7.03 -10.78 -13.04
CA ILE A 202 6.62 -10.07 -11.84
C ILE A 202 6.32 -11.06 -10.72
N LEU A 203 5.63 -12.16 -11.05
CA LEU A 203 5.29 -13.19 -10.08
C LEU A 203 6.55 -13.88 -9.54
N GLN A 204 7.46 -14.31 -10.42
CA GLN A 204 8.70 -14.98 -10.05
C GLN A 204 9.60 -14.07 -9.22
N ARG A 205 9.70 -12.79 -9.58
CA ARG A 205 10.41 -11.80 -8.77
C ARG A 205 9.83 -11.69 -7.37
N PHE A 206 8.50 -11.66 -7.23
CA PHE A 206 7.86 -11.62 -5.93
C PHE A 206 8.15 -12.87 -5.09
N ILE A 207 8.04 -14.05 -5.70
CA ILE A 207 8.29 -15.33 -5.03
C ILE A 207 9.74 -15.40 -4.57
N SER A 208 10.69 -15.06 -5.44
CA SER A 208 12.12 -14.99 -5.11
C SER A 208 12.37 -14.07 -3.92
N ILE A 209 11.82 -12.85 -3.92
CA ILE A 209 11.96 -11.92 -2.79
C ILE A 209 11.33 -12.48 -1.51
N SER A 210 10.18 -13.17 -1.61
CA SER A 210 9.51 -13.76 -0.47
C SER A 210 10.32 -14.91 0.14
N GLN A 211 10.89 -15.77 -0.69
CA GLN A 211 11.74 -16.88 -0.29
C GLN A 211 13.04 -16.38 0.33
N GLU A 212 13.69 -15.39 -0.30
CA GLU A 212 14.88 -14.75 0.23
C GLU A 212 14.59 -14.07 1.58
N THR A 213 13.48 -13.34 1.70
CA THR A 213 13.04 -12.73 2.97
C THR A 213 12.90 -13.78 4.07
N LYS A 214 12.30 -14.93 3.76
CA LYS A 214 12.17 -16.05 4.72
C LYS A 214 13.53 -16.63 5.10
N SER A 215 14.43 -16.79 4.13
CA SER A 215 15.79 -17.27 4.36
C SER A 215 16.61 -16.32 5.23
N ILE A 216 16.43 -15.00 5.07
CA ILE A 216 17.20 -13.99 5.82
C ILE A 216 16.68 -13.85 7.25
N LEU A 217 15.35 -13.77 7.41
CA LEU A 217 14.77 -13.54 8.73
C LEU A 217 14.73 -14.81 9.58
N GLY A 218 14.70 -16.00 8.97
CA GLY A 218 14.63 -17.27 9.67
C GLY A 218 13.58 -17.25 10.78
N GLU A 219 14.02 -17.55 12.01
CA GLU A 219 13.17 -17.56 13.20
C GLU A 219 12.88 -16.17 13.77
N THR A 220 13.78 -15.20 13.55
CA THR A 220 13.63 -13.85 14.11
C THR A 220 12.37 -13.14 13.60
N LYS A 221 11.95 -13.45 12.36
CA LYS A 221 10.79 -12.87 11.65
C LYS A 221 10.73 -11.33 11.62
N SER A 222 11.80 -10.66 12.06
CA SER A 222 11.83 -9.22 12.33
C SER A 222 13.03 -8.58 11.65
N THR A 223 12.77 -7.62 10.75
CA THR A 223 13.81 -6.84 10.07
C THR A 223 14.65 -6.05 11.08
N GLN A 224 14.05 -5.57 12.17
CA GLN A 224 14.73 -4.80 13.21
C GLN A 224 15.72 -5.68 13.97
N THR A 225 15.30 -6.88 14.37
CA THR A 225 16.18 -7.85 15.04
C THR A 225 17.32 -8.28 14.11
N TYR A 226 17.01 -8.52 12.84
CA TYR A 226 18.03 -8.80 11.83
C TYR A 226 19.05 -7.66 11.72
N LEU A 227 18.58 -6.42 11.64
CA LEU A 227 19.45 -5.24 11.51
C LEU A 227 20.31 -5.04 12.77
N ALA A 228 19.73 -5.21 13.96
CA ALA A 228 20.43 -5.10 15.24
C ALA A 228 21.60 -6.09 15.33
N ASN A 229 21.33 -7.37 15.00
CA ASN A 229 22.36 -8.41 14.97
C ASN A 229 23.45 -8.12 13.93
N ARG A 230 23.06 -7.68 12.72
CA ARG A 230 24.01 -7.36 11.64
C ARG A 230 24.86 -6.12 11.91
N LEU A 231 24.35 -5.20 12.72
CA LEU A 231 25.03 -3.96 13.13
C LEU A 231 25.68 -4.05 14.51
N ASN A 232 25.74 -5.25 15.11
CA ASN A 232 26.26 -5.48 16.46
C ASN A 232 25.71 -4.48 17.50
N THR A 233 24.42 -4.20 17.45
CA THR A 233 23.75 -3.19 18.29
C THR A 233 22.44 -3.72 18.87
N SER A 234 21.82 -2.95 19.77
CA SER A 234 20.54 -3.36 20.40
C SER A 234 19.33 -3.05 19.50
N VAL A 235 18.24 -3.78 19.70
CA VAL A 235 16.96 -3.53 19.01
C VAL A 235 16.43 -2.14 19.34
N ASP A 236 16.59 -1.68 20.58
CA ASP A 236 16.20 -0.33 21.02
C ASP A 236 16.96 0.76 20.25
N HIS A 237 18.25 0.54 20.00
CA HIS A 237 19.05 1.47 19.21
C HIS A 237 18.58 1.48 17.74
N VAL A 238 18.25 0.32 17.16
CA VAL A 238 17.64 0.26 15.82
C VAL A 238 16.28 0.96 15.78
N GLU A 239 15.48 0.87 16.83
CA GLU A 239 14.22 1.61 16.94
C GLU A 239 14.46 3.12 16.97
N GLU A 240 15.46 3.58 17.71
CA GLU A 240 15.90 4.99 17.69
C GLU A 240 16.35 5.43 16.28
N MET A 241 17.11 4.60 15.55
CA MET A 241 17.46 4.86 14.15
C MET A 241 16.22 5.00 13.28
N CYS A 242 15.21 4.15 13.48
CA CYS A 242 13.95 4.20 12.73
C CYS A 242 13.12 5.45 13.04
N LEU A 243 13.16 5.96 14.28
CA LEU A 243 12.52 7.23 14.64
C LEU A 243 13.18 8.41 13.91
N LYS A 244 14.52 8.43 13.86
CA LYS A 244 15.28 9.46 13.13
C LYS A 244 15.15 9.34 11.61
N ILE A 245 15.03 8.11 11.10
CA ILE A 245 14.94 7.80 9.67
C ILE A 245 13.76 6.85 9.42
N PRO A 246 12.52 7.38 9.30
CA PRO A 246 11.31 6.56 9.17
C PRO A 246 11.31 5.59 7.98
N ALA A 247 12.08 5.88 6.93
CA ALA A 247 12.24 5.01 5.78
C ALA A 247 12.88 3.64 6.13
N LEU A 248 13.66 3.56 7.21
CA LEU A 248 14.26 2.30 7.68
C LEU A 248 13.21 1.36 8.29
N LYS A 249 12.08 1.89 8.79
CA LYS A 249 11.01 1.06 9.36
C LYS A 249 10.32 0.18 8.30
N THR A 250 10.27 0.64 7.06
CA THR A 250 9.53 -0.01 5.96
C THR A 250 10.43 -0.63 4.90
N ILE A 251 11.76 -0.55 5.08
CA ILE A 251 12.71 -1.11 4.13
C ILE A 251 12.60 -2.64 4.10
N ARG A 252 12.75 -3.22 2.91
CA ARG A 252 12.77 -4.68 2.76
C ARG A 252 14.08 -5.24 3.28
N VAL A 253 14.01 -6.34 4.03
CA VAL A 253 15.20 -6.99 4.59
C VAL A 253 16.19 -7.46 3.52
N THR A 254 15.72 -7.92 2.35
CA THR A 254 16.59 -8.33 1.23
C THR A 254 17.44 -7.16 0.73
N LYS A 255 16.84 -5.96 0.61
CA LYS A 255 17.55 -4.72 0.28
C LYS A 255 18.59 -4.39 1.36
N VAL A 256 18.21 -4.47 2.64
CA VAL A 256 19.11 -4.20 3.76
C VAL A 256 20.30 -5.15 3.73
N LYS A 257 20.07 -6.46 3.58
CA LYS A 257 21.13 -7.47 3.48
C LYS A 257 22.11 -7.13 2.38
N HIS A 258 21.65 -7.02 1.14
CA HIS A 258 22.54 -6.75 0.01
C HIS A 258 23.29 -5.44 0.15
N PHE A 259 22.66 -4.43 0.76
CA PHE A 259 23.30 -3.14 0.94
C PHE A 259 24.35 -3.17 2.06
N LEU A 260 24.09 -3.87 3.16
CA LEU A 260 25.09 -4.11 4.20
C LEU A 260 26.26 -4.93 3.67
N ASP A 261 25.99 -6.04 2.98
CA ASP A 261 27.04 -6.88 2.35
C ASP A 261 27.92 -6.03 1.41
N PHE A 262 27.31 -5.14 0.63
CA PHE A 262 28.02 -4.18 -0.22
C PHE A 262 28.90 -3.23 0.60
N LEU A 263 28.36 -2.53 1.62
CA LEU A 263 29.15 -1.58 2.41
C LEU A 263 30.32 -2.25 3.14
N LEU A 264 30.11 -3.44 3.69
CA LEU A 264 31.17 -4.22 4.34
C LEU A 264 32.26 -4.61 3.33
N THR A 265 31.87 -5.03 2.12
CA THR A 265 32.82 -5.35 1.03
C THR A 265 33.62 -4.12 0.59
N GLU A 266 33.02 -2.93 0.66
CA GLU A 266 33.69 -1.66 0.36
C GLU A 266 34.61 -1.17 1.48
N GLY A 267 34.72 -1.91 2.59
CA GLY A 267 35.63 -1.63 3.71
C GLY A 267 35.03 -0.78 4.83
N PHE A 268 33.71 -0.56 4.85
CA PHE A 268 33.07 0.17 5.94
C PHE A 268 32.89 -0.69 7.18
N GLU A 269 33.32 -0.19 8.33
CA GLU A 269 33.12 -0.84 9.62
C GLU A 269 31.65 -0.86 10.05
N VAL A 270 31.26 -1.91 10.78
CA VAL A 270 29.89 -2.11 11.25
C VAL A 270 29.41 -0.95 12.11
N ASP A 271 30.25 -0.49 13.03
CA ASP A 271 29.95 0.62 13.93
C ASP A 271 29.77 1.94 13.16
N ASP A 272 30.53 2.14 12.07
CA ASP A 272 30.39 3.35 11.24
C ASP A 272 29.03 3.38 10.53
N ILE A 273 28.58 2.23 10.04
CA ILE A 273 27.27 2.09 9.40
C ILE A 273 26.15 2.31 10.44
N ALA A 274 26.31 1.76 11.65
CA ALA A 274 25.35 1.93 12.75
C ALA A 274 25.21 3.39 13.19
N MET A 275 26.31 4.15 13.22
CA MET A 275 26.32 5.58 13.54
C MET A 275 25.81 6.46 12.39
N LYS A 276 25.88 5.98 11.14
CA LYS A 276 25.46 6.71 9.93
C LYS A 276 24.40 5.94 9.11
N PRO A 277 23.26 5.53 9.73
CA PRO A 277 22.33 4.57 9.15
C PRO A 277 21.51 5.14 7.98
N ARG A 278 21.59 6.46 7.73
CA ARG A 278 20.93 7.11 6.59
C ARG A 278 21.36 6.52 5.25
N VAL A 279 22.58 5.98 5.16
CA VAL A 279 23.07 5.31 3.95
C VAL A 279 22.17 4.14 3.53
N LEU A 280 21.63 3.39 4.48
CA LEU A 280 20.76 2.23 4.21
C LEU A 280 19.41 2.64 3.59
N SER A 281 18.98 3.89 3.80
CA SER A 281 17.77 4.41 3.18
C SER A 281 17.98 4.82 1.71
N ALA A 282 19.22 5.04 1.28
CA ALA A 282 19.55 5.41 -0.09
C ALA A 282 19.41 4.25 -1.09
N SER A 283 19.65 4.54 -2.36
CA SER A 283 19.81 3.51 -3.41
C SER A 283 21.26 3.05 -3.44
N GLN A 284 21.48 1.73 -3.41
CA GLN A 284 22.82 1.13 -3.53
C GLN A 284 23.51 1.60 -4.83
N LYS A 285 22.77 1.70 -5.94
CA LYS A 285 23.31 2.22 -7.21
C LYS A 285 23.86 3.64 -7.06
N THR A 286 23.12 4.52 -6.38
CA THR A 286 23.55 5.89 -6.14
C THR A 286 24.77 5.94 -5.24
N VAL A 287 24.80 5.14 -4.17
CA VAL A 287 25.93 5.10 -3.24
C VAL A 287 27.19 4.58 -3.95
N LYS A 288 27.08 3.49 -4.74
CA LYS A 288 28.18 2.98 -5.56
C LYS A 288 28.73 4.04 -6.51
N GLN A 289 27.87 4.69 -7.30
CA GLN A 289 28.29 5.77 -8.21
C GLN A 289 29.02 6.91 -7.51
N ARG A 290 28.58 7.28 -6.30
CA ARG A 290 29.20 8.33 -5.50
C ARG A 290 30.53 7.90 -4.91
N LEU A 291 30.63 6.65 -4.47
CA LEU A 291 31.85 6.06 -3.94
C LEU A 291 32.93 5.99 -5.04
N ASP A 292 32.57 5.46 -6.21
CA ASP A 292 33.46 5.38 -7.39
C ASP A 292 33.97 6.77 -7.78
N LYS A 293 33.08 7.78 -7.77
CA LYS A 293 33.48 9.16 -8.08
C LYS A 293 34.47 9.72 -7.06
N LEU A 294 34.23 9.54 -5.76
CA LEU A 294 35.14 10.08 -4.73
C LEU A 294 36.50 9.37 -4.75
N ARG A 295 36.53 8.06 -5.00
CA ARG A 295 37.79 7.32 -5.17
C ARG A 295 38.57 7.76 -6.42
N ALA A 296 37.88 8.05 -7.51
CA ALA A 296 38.52 8.62 -8.72
C ALA A 296 39.12 10.01 -8.47
N LEU A 297 38.65 10.73 -7.45
CA LEU A 297 39.24 12.00 -6.97
C LEU A 297 40.37 11.79 -5.95
N GLY A 298 40.77 10.54 -5.68
CA GLY A 298 41.87 10.20 -4.78
C GLY A 298 41.48 10.06 -3.31
N LEU A 299 40.19 10.03 -2.97
CA LEU A 299 39.75 9.81 -1.58
C LEU A 299 39.72 8.31 -1.27
N ASN A 300 40.55 7.91 -0.31
CA ASN A 300 40.54 6.55 0.23
C ASN A 300 39.59 6.43 1.45
N ASP A 301 39.60 7.42 2.34
CA ASP A 301 38.73 7.46 3.52
C ASP A 301 37.49 8.31 3.27
N ILE A 302 36.36 7.64 3.00
CA ILE A 302 35.11 8.30 2.61
C ILE A 302 34.10 8.27 3.76
N ASN A 303 33.56 9.42 4.16
CA ASN A 303 32.50 9.47 5.17
C ASN A 303 31.12 9.11 4.57
N LEU A 304 30.43 8.12 5.14
CA LEU A 304 29.11 7.66 4.68
C LEU A 304 28.05 8.77 4.58
N ASN A 305 28.12 9.81 5.41
CA ASN A 305 27.17 10.93 5.35
C ASN A 305 27.31 11.74 4.05
N VAL A 306 28.51 11.80 3.45
CA VAL A 306 28.74 12.46 2.16
C VAL A 306 27.98 11.73 1.05
N LEU A 307 28.00 10.40 1.07
CA LEU A 307 27.31 9.55 0.09
C LEU A 307 25.79 9.72 0.14
N CYS A 308 25.26 10.30 1.22
CA CYS A 308 23.82 10.51 1.45
C CYS A 308 23.34 11.94 1.18
N ARG A 309 24.22 12.86 0.75
CA ARG A 309 23.87 14.27 0.50
C ARG A 309 22.87 14.45 -0.65
N SER A 310 22.24 15.62 -0.75
CA SER A 310 21.46 15.98 -1.93
C SER A 310 22.36 15.95 -3.19
N LYS A 311 21.78 15.83 -4.39
CA LYS A 311 22.56 15.82 -5.64
C LYS A 311 23.42 17.08 -5.76
N LYS A 312 22.85 18.25 -5.43
CA LYS A 312 23.53 19.54 -5.48
C LYS A 312 24.69 19.62 -4.49
N ASP A 313 24.47 19.19 -3.25
CA ASP A 313 25.51 19.29 -2.20
C ASP A 313 26.62 18.26 -2.39
N PHE A 314 26.31 17.08 -2.93
CA PHE A 314 27.32 16.10 -3.31
C PHE A 314 28.20 16.63 -4.45
N GLN A 315 27.59 17.28 -5.45
CA GLN A 315 28.32 17.87 -6.56
C GLN A 315 29.26 18.99 -6.09
N LYS A 316 28.76 19.94 -5.29
CA LYS A 316 29.59 21.00 -4.69
C LYS A 316 30.77 20.44 -3.89
N TYR A 317 30.54 19.34 -3.17
CA TYR A 317 31.60 18.68 -2.41
C TYR A 317 32.68 18.09 -3.34
N CYS A 318 32.30 17.45 -4.44
CA CYS A 318 33.26 16.97 -5.43
C CYS A 318 34.06 18.13 -6.05
N GLU A 319 33.37 19.21 -6.44
CA GLU A 319 34.00 20.41 -7.02
C GLU A 319 35.02 21.02 -6.03
N SER A 320 34.71 21.08 -4.73
CA SER A 320 35.65 21.58 -3.73
C SER A 320 36.91 20.73 -3.61
N ILE A 321 36.81 19.40 -3.76
CA ILE A 321 37.96 18.50 -3.75
C ILE A 321 38.80 18.73 -5.00
N GLU A 322 38.16 18.80 -6.18
CA GLU A 322 38.84 19.03 -7.46
C GLU A 322 39.64 20.34 -7.46
N THR A 323 39.11 21.41 -6.86
CA THR A 323 39.83 22.69 -6.71
C THR A 323 41.06 22.56 -5.83
N ILE A 324 40.93 21.92 -4.65
CA ILE A 324 42.05 21.70 -3.72
C ILE A 324 43.16 20.85 -4.38
N SER A 325 42.79 19.81 -5.13
CA SER A 325 43.76 18.98 -5.85
C SER A 325 44.53 19.76 -6.91
N LYS A 326 43.90 20.74 -7.57
CA LYS A 326 44.57 21.60 -8.58
C LYS A 326 45.51 22.62 -7.95
N GLU A 327 45.13 23.20 -6.81
CA GLU A 327 45.96 24.17 -6.07
C GLU A 327 47.25 23.51 -5.56
N ASN A 328 47.19 22.24 -5.15
CA ASN A 328 48.39 21.50 -4.68
C ASN A 328 49.36 21.09 -5.81
N ILE A 329 48.94 21.11 -7.08
CA ILE A 329 49.79 20.75 -8.23
C ILE A 329 50.55 21.96 -8.78
N ASN A 330 50.06 23.18 -8.53
CA ASN A 330 50.71 24.43 -8.92
C ASN A 330 51.07 25.27 -7.69
N PRO A 331 52.09 24.89 -6.89
CA PRO A 331 52.58 25.76 -5.84
C PRO A 331 53.19 27.01 -6.49
N SER A 332 52.70 28.17 -6.07
CA SER A 332 53.14 29.48 -6.55
C SER A 332 54.57 29.79 -6.13
#